data_AF-A0A8S3GBT7-F1
#
_entry.id   AF-A0A8S3GBT7-F1
#
_cell.length_a   1.000
_cell.length_b   1.000
_cell.length_c   1.000
_cell.angle_alpha   90.00
_cell.angle_beta   90.00
_cell.angle_gamma   90.00
#
_symmetry.space_group_name_H-M   'P 1'
#
loop_
_entity.id
_entity.type
_entity.pdbx_description
1 polymer ?
#
loop_
_entity_poly.entity_id
_entity_poly.type
_entity_poly.pdbx_seq_one_letter_code
_entity_poly.pdbx_strand_id
1 'polypeptide(L)'
;MMDELCKQIGITHLYSTPYHPQTNGQVERYNSTMDAKIGALSNLRKTDWDDQLPFVTYNYNASIHSTTRQLPFEMMYGRLPILPFDHQDDNVTLSYDSTHINKLHQFLSKLNEQAKINIIRNQERYKQRYDINR
;
A
#
# COMPACT_ATOMS: atom_id res chain seq x y z
N MET A 1 8.74 5.02 -27.12
CA MET A 1 8.24 6.14 -26.30
C MET A 1 8.32 5.82 -24.81
N MET A 2 7.63 4.79 -24.29
CA MET A 2 7.71 4.45 -22.85
C MET A 2 9.10 3.96 -22.40
N ASP A 3 9.78 3.12 -23.18
CA ASP A 3 11.13 2.64 -22.82
C ASP A 3 12.17 3.77 -22.78
N GLU A 4 11.98 4.80 -23.60
CA GLU A 4 12.88 5.95 -23.66
C GLU A 4 12.66 6.90 -22.48
N LEU A 5 11.40 7.12 -22.11
CA LEU A 5 11.04 7.82 -20.87
C LEU A 5 11.60 7.09 -19.64
N CYS A 6 11.39 5.77 -19.53
CA CYS A 6 11.90 4.96 -18.41
C CYS A 6 13.42 5.07 -18.28
N LYS A 7 14.16 5.05 -19.39
CA LYS A 7 15.62 5.28 -19.38
C LYS A 7 16.00 6.67 -18.87
N GLN A 8 15.29 7.71 -19.28
CA GLN A 8 15.57 9.08 -18.84
C GLN A 8 15.35 9.29 -17.34
N ILE A 9 14.35 8.62 -16.76
CA ILE A 9 14.02 8.72 -15.33
C ILE A 9 14.66 7.61 -14.47
N GLY A 10 15.52 6.77 -15.05
CA GLY A 10 16.24 5.71 -14.33
C GLY A 10 15.36 4.54 -13.87
N ILE A 11 14.20 4.33 -14.49
CA ILE A 11 13.28 3.21 -14.19
C ILE A 11 13.63 2.00 -15.06
N THR A 12 13.82 0.85 -14.41
CA THR A 12 13.90 -0.43 -15.09
C THR A 12 12.49 -0.96 -15.35
N HIS A 13 12.06 -0.99 -16.61
CA HIS A 13 10.77 -1.54 -16.99
C HIS A 13 10.85 -3.08 -17.03
N LEU A 14 10.02 -3.75 -16.22
CA LEU A 14 9.94 -5.20 -16.14
C LEU A 14 8.66 -5.68 -16.83
N TYR A 15 8.79 -6.57 -17.81
CA TYR A 15 7.67 -7.18 -18.51
C TYR A 15 7.22 -8.47 -17.80
N SER A 16 5.91 -8.64 -17.61
CA SER A 16 5.35 -9.94 -17.25
C SER A 16 5.29 -10.83 -18.51
N THR A 17 5.50 -12.13 -18.33
CA THR A 17 5.31 -13.08 -19.42
C THR A 17 3.81 -13.23 -19.74
N PRO A 18 3.42 -13.30 -21.02
CA PRO A 18 2.03 -13.56 -21.38
C PRO A 18 1.57 -14.90 -20.78
N TYR A 19 0.34 -14.94 -20.29
CA TYR A 19 -0.27 -16.09 -19.61
C TYR A 19 0.37 -16.51 -18.27
N HIS A 20 1.11 -15.61 -17.60
CA HIS A 20 1.61 -15.84 -16.24
C HIS A 20 0.96 -14.90 -15.20
N PRO A 21 -0.34 -15.10 -14.87
CA PRO A 21 -1.09 -14.22 -13.97
C PRO A 21 -0.50 -14.17 -12.55
N GLN A 22 0.33 -15.14 -12.17
CA GLN A 22 1.00 -15.17 -10.88
C GLN A 22 1.98 -14.00 -10.66
N THR A 23 2.59 -13.45 -11.73
CA THR A 23 3.50 -12.29 -11.60
C THR A 23 2.74 -11.03 -11.23
N ASN A 24 1.50 -10.87 -11.70
CA ASN A 24 0.72 -9.65 -11.50
C ASN A 24 -0.45 -9.79 -10.50
N GLY A 25 -0.66 -10.98 -9.95
CA GLY A 25 -1.82 -11.30 -9.11
C GLY A 25 -1.94 -10.46 -7.83
N GLN A 26 -0.84 -9.91 -7.30
CA GLN A 26 -0.88 -8.97 -6.17
C GLN A 26 -1.49 -7.62 -6.57
N VAL A 27 -1.12 -7.11 -7.75
CA VAL A 27 -1.68 -5.88 -8.32
C VAL A 27 -3.14 -6.10 -8.69
N GLU A 28 -3.46 -7.24 -9.30
CA GLU A 28 -4.85 -7.59 -9.66
C GLU A 28 -5.76 -7.68 -8.42
N ARG A 29 -5.28 -8.32 -7.34
CA ARG A 29 -6.02 -8.40 -6.07
C ARG A 29 -6.21 -7.02 -5.43
N TYR A 30 -5.18 -6.18 -5.49
CA TYR A 30 -5.26 -4.81 -5.02
C TYR A 30 -6.31 -4.02 -5.81
N ASN A 31 -6.25 -4.06 -7.15
CA ASN A 31 -7.19 -3.37 -8.03
C ASN A 31 -8.62 -3.87 -7.78
N SER A 32 -8.84 -5.18 -7.67
CA SER A 32 -10.15 -5.75 -7.35
C SER A 32 -10.69 -5.26 -5.99
N THR A 33 -9.82 -5.09 -5.00
CA THR A 33 -10.21 -4.54 -3.68
C THR A 33 -10.59 -3.07 -3.79
N MET A 34 -9.81 -2.29 -4.55
CA MET A 34 -10.11 -0.88 -4.83
C MET A 34 -11.43 -0.73 -5.58
N ASP A 35 -11.62 -1.48 -6.66
CA ASP A 35 -12.85 -1.46 -7.47
C ASP A 35 -14.09 -1.80 -6.62
N ALA A 36 -13.98 -2.79 -5.73
CA ALA A 36 -15.06 -3.13 -4.80
C ALA A 36 -15.38 -1.99 -3.84
N LYS A 37 -14.36 -1.32 -3.28
CA LYS A 37 -14.57 -0.18 -2.37
C LYS A 37 -15.15 1.03 -3.08
N ILE A 38 -14.62 1.36 -4.27
CA ILE A 38 -15.13 2.46 -5.11
C ILE A 38 -16.58 2.17 -5.49
N GLY A 39 -16.87 0.96 -5.95
CA GLY A 39 -18.23 0.55 -6.31
C GLY A 39 -19.22 0.59 -5.15
N ALA A 40 -18.76 0.36 -3.92
CA ALA A 40 -19.61 0.43 -2.72
C ALA A 40 -19.94 1.88 -2.29
N LEU A 41 -19.07 2.84 -2.61
CA LEU A 41 -19.22 4.25 -2.25
C LEU A 41 -19.79 5.11 -3.37
N SER A 42 -19.66 4.65 -4.62
CA SER A 42 -20.22 5.34 -5.78
C SER A 42 -21.75 5.24 -5.78
N ASN A 43 -22.40 6.21 -6.42
CA ASN A 43 -23.83 6.18 -6.65
C ASN A 43 -24.25 4.99 -7.54
N LEU A 44 -25.56 4.73 -7.62
CA LEU A 44 -26.12 3.62 -8.39
C LEU A 44 -25.72 3.61 -9.88
N ARG A 45 -25.43 4.79 -10.45
CA ARG A 45 -25.01 4.94 -11.85
C ARG A 45 -23.49 4.92 -12.03
N LYS A 46 -22.72 4.88 -10.94
CA LYS A 46 -21.26 4.92 -10.89
C LYS A 46 -20.65 6.10 -11.64
N THR A 47 -21.31 7.25 -11.63
CA THR A 47 -20.84 8.44 -12.36
C THR A 47 -19.92 9.33 -11.52
N ASP A 48 -19.82 9.05 -10.23
CA ASP A 48 -19.09 9.81 -9.20
C ASP A 48 -17.91 9.00 -8.62
N TRP A 49 -17.45 7.97 -9.33
CA TRP A 49 -16.41 7.06 -8.86
C TRP A 49 -15.07 7.78 -8.64
N ASP A 50 -14.78 8.80 -9.45
CA ASP A 50 -13.59 9.64 -9.40
C ASP A 50 -13.61 10.57 -8.18
N ASP A 51 -14.78 11.10 -7.82
CA ASP A 51 -14.96 11.88 -6.59
C ASP A 51 -14.72 11.04 -5.32
N GLN A 52 -15.03 9.73 -5.37
CA GLN A 52 -14.79 8.81 -4.25
C GLN A 52 -13.34 8.33 -4.15
N LEU A 53 -12.55 8.45 -5.22
CA LEU A 53 -11.20 7.89 -5.29
C LEU A 53 -10.26 8.40 -4.17
N PRO A 54 -10.20 9.70 -3.84
CA PRO A 54 -9.37 10.19 -2.74
C PRO A 54 -9.79 9.59 -1.39
N PHE A 55 -11.09 9.47 -1.14
CA PHE A 55 -11.61 8.91 0.11
C PHE A 55 -11.28 7.42 0.26
N VAL A 56 -11.49 6.65 -0.80
CA VAL A 56 -11.15 5.22 -0.82
C VAL A 56 -9.64 5.01 -0.63
N THR A 57 -8.83 5.79 -1.32
CA THR A 57 -7.36 5.73 -1.21
C THR A 57 -6.90 6.05 0.20
N TYR A 58 -7.45 7.10 0.80
CA TYR A 58 -7.16 7.47 2.17
C TYR A 58 -7.55 6.36 3.15
N ASN A 59 -8.78 5.84 3.04
CA ASN A 59 -9.27 4.75 3.88
C ASN A 59 -8.39 3.50 3.74
N TYR A 60 -7.98 3.14 2.53
CA TYR A 60 -7.09 2.01 2.30
C TYR A 60 -5.73 2.23 2.98
N ASN A 61 -5.13 3.40 2.81
CA ASN A 61 -3.83 3.73 3.40
C ASN A 61 -3.88 3.84 4.93
N ALA A 62 -5.03 4.23 5.49
CA ALA A 62 -5.27 4.36 6.92
C ALA A 62 -5.78 3.08 7.60
N SER A 63 -6.01 2.00 6.84
CA SER A 63 -6.46 0.72 7.38
C SER A 63 -5.32 -0.28 7.50
N ILE A 64 -5.37 -1.15 8.50
CA ILE A 64 -4.42 -2.26 8.64
C ILE A 64 -4.61 -3.22 7.47
N HIS A 65 -3.57 -3.39 6.67
CA HIS A 65 -3.60 -4.30 5.53
C HIS A 65 -3.41 -5.75 6.01
N SER A 66 -4.26 -6.67 5.54
CA SER A 66 -4.35 -8.05 6.04
C SER A 66 -3.06 -8.86 5.86
N THR A 67 -2.31 -8.59 4.78
CA THR A 67 -1.07 -9.30 4.46
C THR A 67 0.11 -8.75 5.25
N THR A 68 0.29 -7.43 5.26
CA THR A 68 1.46 -6.81 5.92
C THR A 68 1.25 -6.67 7.43
N ARG A 69 -0.01 -6.67 7.89
CA ARG A 69 -0.42 -6.38 9.28
C ARG A 69 0.00 -4.99 9.77
N GLN A 70 0.18 -4.06 8.83
CA GLN A 70 0.62 -2.69 9.06
C GLN A 70 -0.28 -1.72 8.29
N LEU A 71 -0.30 -0.45 8.68
CA LEU A 71 -0.93 0.62 7.92
C LEU A 71 0.00 1.04 6.78
N PRO A 72 -0.44 1.03 5.50
CA PRO A 72 0.39 1.50 4.39
C PRO A 72 0.88 2.94 4.58
N PHE A 73 0.05 3.81 5.17
CA PHE A 73 0.43 5.19 5.46
C PHE A 73 1.60 5.28 6.45
N GLU A 74 1.56 4.47 7.52
CA GLU A 74 2.61 4.46 8.54
C GLU A 74 3.92 3.88 7.98
N MET A 75 3.85 2.86 7.13
CA MET A 75 5.03 2.31 6.45
C MET A 75 5.71 3.31 5.52
N MET A 76 4.94 4.24 4.94
CA MET A 76 5.45 5.24 4.00
C MET A 76 5.96 6.51 4.69
N TYR A 77 5.22 7.00 5.70
CA TYR A 77 5.50 8.29 6.34
C TYR A 77 6.06 8.17 7.76
N GLY A 78 6.05 6.99 8.36
CA GLY A 78 6.55 6.75 9.72
C GLY A 78 5.72 7.41 10.82
N ARG A 79 4.50 7.81 10.49
CA ARG A 79 3.51 8.37 11.42
C ARG A 79 2.12 7.85 11.08
N LEU A 80 1.21 7.93 12.04
CA LEU A 80 -0.19 7.58 11.82
C LEU A 80 -0.89 8.65 10.97
N PRO A 81 -1.87 8.26 10.15
CA PRO A 81 -2.71 9.21 9.41
C PRO A 81 -3.58 10.02 10.39
N ILE A 82 -3.75 11.31 10.13
CA ILE A 82 -4.59 12.20 10.95
C ILE A 82 -6.04 12.08 10.46
N LEU A 83 -6.92 11.47 11.24
CA LEU A 83 -8.31 11.32 10.82
C LEU A 83 -9.05 12.65 10.97
N PRO A 84 -10.13 12.91 10.20
CA PRO A 84 -10.89 14.17 10.30
C PRO A 84 -11.45 14.47 11.71
N PHE A 85 -11.56 13.45 12.56
CA PHE A 85 -12.01 13.53 13.95
C PHE A 85 -10.85 13.61 14.96
N ASP A 86 -9.61 13.40 14.53
CA ASP A 86 -8.40 13.60 15.33
C ASP A 86 -8.01 15.09 15.26
N HIS A 87 -8.85 15.97 15.80
CA HIS A 87 -8.44 17.36 15.99
C HIS A 87 -7.44 17.40 17.15
N GLN A 88 -6.14 17.42 16.83
CA GLN A 88 -5.11 17.76 17.80
C GLN A 88 -4.77 19.25 17.66
N ASP A 89 -4.73 19.95 18.80
CA ASP A 89 -4.27 21.34 18.89
C ASP A 89 -2.87 21.45 18.27
N ASP A 90 -2.77 22.25 17.21
CA ASP A 90 -1.52 22.54 16.52
C ASP A 90 -0.58 23.31 17.44
N ASN A 91 0.47 22.65 17.91
CA ASN A 91 1.77 23.25 18.27
C ASN A 91 2.87 22.16 18.41
N VAL A 92 2.99 21.24 17.45
CA VAL A 92 4.16 20.35 17.38
C VAL A 92 5.24 21.03 16.55
N THR A 93 6.13 21.77 17.22
CA THR A 93 7.38 22.21 16.60
C THR A 93 8.25 20.99 16.32
N LEU A 94 8.34 20.59 15.05
CA LEU A 94 9.25 19.54 14.61
C LEU A 94 10.69 20.02 14.77
N SER A 95 11.33 19.68 15.89
CA SER A 95 12.76 19.89 16.10
C SER A 95 13.54 18.95 15.19
N TYR A 96 14.16 19.52 14.15
CA TYR A 96 14.93 18.82 13.12
C TYR A 96 16.31 18.40 13.66
N ASP A 97 16.35 17.53 14.67
CA ASP A 97 17.59 16.95 15.16
C ASP A 97 17.95 15.68 14.38
N SER A 98 19.22 15.55 14.01
CA SER A 98 19.85 14.36 13.44
C SER A 98 19.52 13.05 14.19
N THR A 99 19.32 13.12 15.51
CA THR A 99 18.93 11.96 16.32
C THR A 99 17.49 11.51 16.02
N HIS A 100 16.59 12.44 15.70
CA HIS A 100 15.20 12.14 15.35
C HIS A 100 15.11 11.43 14.00
N ILE A 101 15.86 11.91 13.00
CA ILE A 101 15.92 11.29 11.67
C ILE A 101 16.44 9.85 11.76
N ASN A 102 17.49 9.61 12.55
CA ASN A 102 18.02 8.26 12.76
C ASN A 102 16.99 7.32 13.44
N LYS A 103 16.25 7.82 14.43
CA LYS A 103 15.18 7.05 15.09
C LYS A 103 14.05 6.72 14.11
N LEU A 104 13.64 7.68 13.28
CA LEU A 104 12.63 7.48 12.25
C LEU A 104 13.07 6.42 11.23
N HIS A 105 14.32 6.49 10.75
CA HIS A 105 14.87 5.49 9.84
C HIS A 105 14.89 4.09 10.47
N GLN A 106 15.31 3.96 11.72
CA GLN A 106 15.29 2.68 12.43
C GLN A 106 13.86 2.14 12.60
N PHE A 107 12.91 3.02 12.93
CA PHE A 107 11.50 2.66 13.06
C PHE A 107 10.92 2.16 11.73
N LEU A 108 11.08 2.92 10.65
CA LEU A 108 10.64 2.54 9.31
C LEU A 108 11.30 1.26 8.82
N SER A 109 12.60 1.07 9.10
CA SER A 109 13.31 -0.17 8.74
C SER A 109 12.67 -1.38 9.42
N LYS A 110 12.39 -1.28 10.73
CA LYS A 110 11.75 -2.36 11.50
C LYS A 110 10.33 -2.66 11.01
N LEU A 111 9.53 -1.62 10.74
CA LEU A 111 8.18 -1.79 10.19
C LEU A 111 8.21 -2.51 8.83
N ASN A 112 9.10 -2.07 7.94
CA ASN A 112 9.25 -2.65 6.62
C ASN A 112 9.77 -4.09 6.68
N GLU A 113 10.70 -4.39 7.58
CA GLU A 113 11.17 -5.75 7.81
C GLU A 113 10.04 -6.67 8.29
N GLN A 114 9.24 -6.21 9.25
CA GLN A 114 8.10 -6.98 9.73
C GLN A 114 7.05 -7.22 8.64
N ALA A 115 6.78 -6.19 7.82
CA ALA A 115 5.89 -6.33 6.67
C ALA A 115 6.40 -7.36 5.66
N LYS A 116 7.72 -7.35 5.36
CA LYS A 116 8.34 -8.35 4.47
C LYS A 116 8.17 -9.77 5.02
N ILE A 117 8.45 -9.98 6.31
CA ILE A 117 8.27 -11.28 6.96
C ILE A 117 6.81 -11.75 6.83
N ASN A 118 5.85 -10.87 7.07
CA ASN A 118 4.43 -11.21 6.97
C ASN A 118 4.00 -11.53 5.52
N ILE A 119 4.53 -10.80 4.52
CA ILE A 119 4.30 -11.10 3.10
C ILE A 119 4.82 -12.50 2.77
N ILE A 120 6.05 -12.84 3.14
CA ILE A 120 6.66 -14.15 2.87
C ILE A 120 5.84 -15.26 3.52
N ARG A 121 5.50 -15.13 4.81
CA ARG A 121 4.65 -16.11 5.52
C ARG A 121 3.29 -16.28 4.85
N ASN A 122 2.71 -15.20 4.34
CA ASN A 122 1.43 -15.27 3.64
C ASN A 122 1.57 -16.01 2.30
N GLN A 123 2.65 -15.77 1.55
CA GLN A 123 2.97 -16.49 0.31
C GLN A 123 3.18 -18.00 0.56
N GLU A 124 3.91 -18.37 1.62
CA GLU A 124 4.10 -19.77 2.01
C GLU A 124 2.77 -20.46 2.33
N ARG A 125 1.90 -19.79 3.10
CA ARG A 125 0.56 -20.31 3.42
C ARG A 125 -0.30 -20.51 2.17
N TYR A 126 -0.24 -19.58 1.21
CA TYR A 126 -0.94 -19.75 -0.06
C TYR A 126 -0.41 -20.96 -0.81
N LYS A 127 0.91 -21.11 -0.93
CA LYS A 127 1.54 -22.28 -1.58
C LYS A 127 1.09 -23.59 -0.96
N GLN A 128 1.14 -23.71 0.36
CA GLN A 128 0.69 -24.91 1.08
C GLN A 128 -0.79 -25.24 0.81
N ARG A 129 -1.67 -24.22 0.79
CA ARG A 129 -3.10 -24.43 0.49
C ARG A 129 -3.35 -24.89 -0.94
N TYR A 130 -2.57 -24.40 -1.91
CA TYR A 130 -2.66 -24.86 -3.29
C TYR A 130 -2.17 -26.31 -3.42
N ASP A 131 -1.10 -26.67 -2.73
CA ASP A 131 -0.54 -28.02 -2.77
C ASP A 131 -1.48 -29.06 -2.11
N ILE A 132 -2.26 -28.67 -1.09
CA ILE A 132 -3.26 -29.53 -0.42
C ILE A 132 -4.52 -29.76 -1.26
N ASN A 133 -4.91 -28.78 -2.09
CA ASN A 133 -6.14 -28.82 -2.88
C ASN A 133 -5.91 -29.35 -4.32
N ARG A 134 -4.78 -30.00 -4.59
CA ARG A 134 -4.42 -30.62 -5.86
C ARG A 134 -4.54 -32.13 -5.78
#